data_AF-A0A8H7CY19-F1
#
_entry.id   AF-A0A8H7CY19-F1
#
_cell.length_a   1.000
_cell.length_b   1.000
_cell.length_c   1.000
_cell.angle_alpha   90.00
_cell.angle_beta   90.00
_cell.angle_gamma   90.00
#
_symmetry.space_group_name_H-M   'P 1'
#
loop_
_entity.id
_entity.type
_entity.pdbx_description
1 polymer ?
#
loop_
_entity_poly.entity_id
_entity_poly.type
_entity_poly.pdbx_seq_one_letter_code
_entity_poly.pdbx_strand_id
1 'polypeptide(L)'
;MLLYPTCLHHPPPLLPVVIGIGMRAFITAIFTVFCVVLSGSAHSPGIDESTIPTLAHRTQETCGDNADLVPLFEIDATSLTSHIYTTSNVNVSKYIIDDTASFLGVAALIFPFSEPSTVPLFALRGTGTPSAYFYTTNATERDEVLAQGWQNWTTTGYIYSSQICGSVPLYRLHYIAANTDYIYTTSTATRDDAILNQGFTYEGIAGYVMQLSSFLTGAVCS
;
A
#
# COMPACT_ATOMS: atom_id res chain seq x y z
N MET A 1 -12.85 -36.75 10.01
CA MET A 1 -14.14 -36.12 9.66
C MET A 1 -14.13 -34.73 10.24
N LEU A 2 -13.65 -33.74 9.49
CA LEU A 2 -13.55 -32.34 9.89
C LEU A 2 -14.44 -31.54 8.95
N LEU A 3 -15.49 -30.94 9.50
CA LEU A 3 -16.47 -30.15 8.76
C LEU A 3 -15.93 -28.73 8.59
N TYR A 4 -15.62 -28.35 7.34
CA TYR A 4 -15.48 -26.94 6.97
C TYR A 4 -16.88 -26.32 6.84
N PRO A 5 -17.14 -25.13 7.41
CA PRO A 5 -18.38 -24.41 7.14
C PRO A 5 -18.34 -23.81 5.73
N THR A 6 -19.28 -24.21 4.90
CA THR A 6 -19.52 -23.63 3.57
C THR A 6 -20.14 -22.24 3.71
N CYS A 7 -19.43 -21.20 3.31
CA CYS A 7 -20.03 -19.89 3.06
C CYS A 7 -20.91 -19.99 1.79
N LEU A 8 -22.22 -19.80 1.93
CA LEU A 8 -23.13 -19.61 0.81
C LEU A 8 -22.70 -18.37 0.02
N HIS A 9 -22.34 -18.56 -1.26
CA HIS A 9 -22.22 -17.49 -2.24
C HIS A 9 -23.61 -16.92 -2.50
N HIS A 10 -23.84 -15.67 -2.11
CA HIS A 10 -24.99 -14.90 -2.57
C HIS A 10 -24.59 -14.18 -3.87
N PRO A 11 -25.36 -14.30 -4.97
CA PRO A 11 -25.05 -13.58 -6.20
C PRO A 11 -25.25 -12.07 -6.00
N PRO A 12 -24.44 -11.22 -6.65
CA PRO A 12 -24.55 -9.77 -6.53
C PRO A 12 -25.88 -9.24 -7.11
N PRO A 13 -26.45 -8.16 -6.56
CA PRO A 13 -27.67 -7.57 -7.07
C PRO A 13 -27.40 -6.86 -8.41
N LEU A 14 -28.28 -7.11 -9.38
CA LEU A 14 -28.27 -6.44 -10.68
C LEU A 14 -28.75 -5.00 -10.53
N LEU A 15 -27.92 -4.04 -10.96
CA LEU A 15 -28.27 -2.62 -11.08
C LEU A 15 -29.36 -2.42 -12.17
N PRO A 16 -30.36 -1.55 -11.95
CA PRO A 16 -31.32 -1.21 -12.99
C PRO A 16 -30.70 -0.23 -14.01
N VAL A 17 -30.87 -0.56 -15.29
CA VAL A 17 -30.60 0.28 -16.45
C VAL A 17 -31.65 1.39 -16.49
N VAL A 18 -31.22 2.66 -16.36
CA VAL A 18 -32.10 3.83 -16.56
C VAL A 18 -32.17 4.13 -18.06
N ILE A 19 -33.31 3.81 -18.68
CA ILE A 19 -33.66 4.23 -20.04
C ILE A 19 -34.44 5.54 -19.95
N GLY A 20 -33.85 6.61 -20.48
CA GLY A 20 -34.49 7.92 -20.59
C GLY A 20 -35.37 8.05 -21.84
N ILE A 21 -36.65 8.37 -21.63
CA ILE A 21 -37.63 8.91 -22.60
C ILE A 21 -38.69 9.60 -21.72
N GLY A 22 -39.28 10.78 -21.91
CA GLY A 22 -39.21 11.86 -22.87
C GLY A 22 -40.35 12.85 -22.51
N MET A 23 -40.00 14.14 -22.45
CA MET A 23 -40.77 15.38 -22.70
C MET A 23 -42.34 15.42 -22.72
N ARG A 24 -42.87 16.56 -22.21
CA ARG A 24 -44.19 17.24 -22.41
C ARG A 24 -45.26 16.93 -21.35
N ALA A 25 -46.11 17.83 -20.85
CA ALA A 25 -46.39 19.26 -21.08
C ALA A 25 -47.44 19.73 -20.03
N PHE A 26 -47.42 21.02 -19.67
CA PHE A 26 -48.53 21.88 -19.23
C PHE A 26 -49.44 21.45 -18.06
N ILE A 27 -49.51 22.28 -17.00
CA ILE A 27 -50.72 23.00 -16.57
C ILE A 27 -50.35 24.16 -15.64
N THR A 28 -50.85 25.33 -16.00
CA THR A 28 -50.72 26.64 -15.38
C THR A 28 -51.79 26.82 -14.30
N ALA A 29 -51.46 27.39 -13.13
CA ALA A 29 -52.43 28.16 -12.34
C ALA A 29 -51.72 29.14 -11.38
N ILE A 30 -52.00 30.42 -11.63
CA ILE A 30 -51.57 31.61 -10.90
C ILE A 30 -52.51 31.82 -9.71
N PHE A 31 -51.97 32.07 -8.51
CA PHE A 31 -52.66 32.86 -7.48
C PHE A 31 -51.64 33.69 -6.69
N THR A 32 -51.53 34.96 -7.07
CA THR A 32 -50.91 36.04 -6.32
C THR A 32 -51.82 36.47 -5.17
N VAL A 33 -51.36 36.40 -3.92
CA VAL A 33 -51.79 37.35 -2.87
C VAL A 33 -50.58 37.69 -1.99
N PHE A 34 -50.28 38.98 -1.99
CA PHE A 34 -49.29 39.67 -1.19
C PHE A 34 -49.83 39.84 0.23
N CYS A 35 -49.10 39.40 1.25
CA CYS A 35 -49.31 39.82 2.63
C CYS A 35 -47.95 40.15 3.25
N VAL A 36 -47.64 41.44 3.28
CA VAL A 36 -46.55 42.02 4.07
C VAL A 36 -47.15 42.48 5.39
N VAL A 37 -46.80 41.84 6.51
CA VAL A 37 -46.53 42.55 7.78
C VAL A 37 -45.52 41.76 8.64
N LEU A 38 -44.39 42.44 8.84
CA LEU A 38 -43.29 42.36 9.81
C LEU A 38 -43.48 41.58 11.13
N SER A 39 -42.48 40.76 11.48
CA SER A 39 -41.86 40.76 12.82
C SER A 39 -40.55 39.95 12.88
N GLY A 40 -39.43 40.65 13.10
CA GLY A 40 -38.23 40.22 13.83
C GLY A 40 -37.44 39.00 13.33
N SER A 41 -36.34 39.23 12.62
CA SER A 41 -35.24 38.26 12.50
C SER A 41 -34.00 38.83 13.18
N ALA A 42 -33.67 38.28 14.34
CA ALA A 42 -32.37 38.47 14.96
C ALA A 42 -31.29 38.08 13.95
N HIS A 43 -30.42 39.04 13.60
CA HIS A 43 -29.19 38.74 12.88
C HIS A 43 -28.26 38.01 13.84
N SER A 44 -28.23 36.68 13.75
CA SER A 44 -27.08 35.90 14.19
C SER A 44 -25.95 36.22 13.20
N PRO A 45 -24.73 36.58 13.65
CA PRO A 45 -23.59 36.55 12.75
C PRO A 45 -23.45 35.10 12.28
N GLY A 46 -23.67 34.89 10.97
CA GLY A 46 -23.39 33.62 10.32
C GLY A 46 -21.89 33.38 10.47
N ILE A 47 -21.55 32.27 11.09
CA ILE A 47 -20.20 31.73 11.01
C ILE A 47 -20.05 31.30 9.55
N ASP A 48 -19.13 31.92 8.83
CA ASP A 48 -18.76 31.50 7.48
C ASP A 48 -18.06 30.13 7.59
N GLU A 49 -18.81 29.07 7.28
CA GLU A 49 -18.37 27.66 7.25
C GLU A 49 -17.22 27.44 6.24
N SER A 50 -16.80 28.46 5.47
CA SER A 50 -15.69 28.33 4.51
C SER A 50 -14.29 28.53 5.10
N THR A 51 -14.14 28.89 6.38
CA THR A 51 -12.82 29.22 6.97
C THR A 51 -12.33 28.31 8.09
N ILE A 52 -12.99 27.17 8.36
CA ILE A 52 -12.47 26.17 9.30
C ILE A 52 -11.79 25.06 8.50
N PRO A 53 -10.45 25.07 8.31
CA PRO A 53 -9.76 23.86 7.94
C PRO A 53 -9.87 22.92 9.14
N THR A 54 -10.87 22.04 9.12
CA THR A 54 -10.99 20.98 10.11
C THR A 54 -9.67 20.23 10.14
N LEU A 55 -9.20 19.89 11.35
CA LEU A 55 -7.96 19.13 11.55
C LEU A 55 -7.93 17.84 10.70
N ALA A 56 -9.11 17.31 10.34
CA ALA A 56 -9.31 16.19 9.44
C ALA A 56 -8.89 16.45 7.97
N HIS A 57 -8.95 17.69 7.48
CA HIS A 57 -8.54 18.00 6.10
C HIS A 57 -7.01 18.05 5.95
N ARG A 58 -6.29 18.54 6.98
CA ARG A 58 -4.82 18.63 6.95
C ARG A 58 -4.11 17.27 7.03
N THR A 59 -4.75 16.22 7.54
CA THR A 59 -4.19 14.85 7.58
C THR A 59 -4.31 14.10 6.25
N GLN A 60 -5.22 14.53 5.37
CA GLN A 60 -5.46 13.87 4.09
C GLN A 60 -4.47 14.31 3.00
N GLU A 61 -3.85 15.50 3.11
CA GLU A 61 -2.84 15.95 2.14
C GLU A 61 -1.49 15.22 2.27
N THR A 62 -1.23 14.53 3.39
CA THR A 62 0.08 13.93 3.68
C THR A 62 0.16 12.43 3.43
N CYS A 63 -0.98 11.73 3.34
CA CYS A 63 -1.06 10.28 3.25
C CYS A 63 -1.62 9.85 1.89
N GLY A 64 -1.09 8.76 1.33
CA GLY A 64 -1.71 8.06 0.21
C GLY A 64 -3.00 7.35 0.61
N ASP A 65 -3.87 7.08 -0.35
CA ASP A 65 -5.13 6.37 -0.10
C ASP A 65 -4.86 4.88 0.18
N ASN A 66 -5.31 4.38 1.33
CA ASN A 66 -5.18 2.96 1.66
C ASN A 66 -5.86 2.03 0.65
N ALA A 67 -6.83 2.53 -0.13
CA ALA A 67 -7.46 1.78 -1.21
C ALA A 67 -6.50 1.42 -2.37
N ASP A 68 -5.40 2.16 -2.53
CA ASP A 68 -4.42 1.96 -3.61
C ASP A 68 -3.30 1.00 -3.23
N LEU A 69 -3.26 0.54 -1.97
CA LEU A 69 -2.23 -0.36 -1.47
C LEU A 69 -2.33 -1.75 -2.11
N VAL A 70 -1.17 -2.27 -2.52
CA VAL A 70 -1.00 -3.62 -3.06
C VAL A 70 -0.06 -4.44 -2.17
N PRO A 71 -0.19 -5.78 -2.13
CA PRO A 71 0.73 -6.63 -1.42
C PRO A 71 2.14 -6.59 -2.02
N LEU A 72 3.13 -6.46 -1.14
CA LEU A 72 4.52 -6.80 -1.41
C LEU A 72 4.71 -8.27 -1.00
N PHE A 73 4.72 -9.14 -1.99
CA PHE A 73 4.93 -10.56 -1.82
C PHE A 73 6.39 -10.86 -1.53
N GLU A 74 6.64 -11.79 -0.61
CA GLU A 74 7.95 -12.34 -0.31
C GLU A 74 8.06 -13.77 -0.82
N ILE A 75 9.16 -14.04 -1.52
CA ILE A 75 9.47 -15.34 -2.09
C ILE A 75 10.91 -15.70 -1.71
N ASP A 76 11.12 -16.91 -1.20
CA ASP A 76 12.45 -17.50 -1.03
C ASP A 76 12.85 -18.20 -2.34
N ALA A 77 13.71 -17.57 -3.12
CA ALA A 77 14.26 -18.15 -4.34
C ALA A 77 15.44 -19.06 -3.99
N THR A 78 15.13 -20.30 -3.61
CA THR A 78 16.10 -21.31 -3.15
C THR A 78 17.24 -21.53 -4.15
N SER A 79 16.96 -21.49 -5.45
CA SER A 79 17.98 -21.60 -6.51
C SER A 79 18.96 -20.41 -6.58
N LEU A 80 18.54 -19.26 -6.06
CA LEU A 80 19.32 -18.01 -6.02
C LEU A 80 19.84 -17.71 -4.62
N THR A 81 19.47 -18.51 -3.61
CA THR A 81 19.81 -18.25 -2.20
C THR A 81 19.47 -16.81 -1.80
N SER A 82 18.31 -16.31 -2.25
CA SER A 82 17.89 -14.92 -2.03
C SER A 82 16.39 -14.78 -1.81
N HIS A 83 16.02 -13.86 -0.94
CA HIS A 83 14.66 -13.35 -0.84
C HIS A 83 14.36 -12.35 -1.97
N ILE A 84 13.18 -12.50 -2.58
CA ILE A 84 12.67 -11.62 -3.64
C ILE A 84 11.35 -10.99 -3.19
N TYR A 85 11.24 -9.68 -3.40
CA TYR A 85 10.07 -8.89 -3.04
C TYR A 85 9.42 -8.30 -4.29
N THR A 86 8.16 -8.62 -4.55
CA THR A 86 7.47 -8.17 -5.77
C THR A 86 5.98 -7.89 -5.52
N THR A 87 5.42 -6.94 -6.26
CA THR A 87 3.98 -6.65 -6.29
C THR A 87 3.24 -7.46 -7.37
N SER A 88 3.98 -8.13 -8.27
CA SER A 88 3.40 -8.88 -9.38
C SER A 88 3.08 -10.32 -8.98
N ASN A 89 1.80 -10.66 -8.93
CA ASN A 89 1.31 -12.03 -8.80
C ASN A 89 1.79 -12.96 -9.94
N VAL A 90 2.07 -12.41 -11.13
CA VAL A 90 2.64 -13.15 -12.26
C VAL A 90 4.09 -13.53 -11.98
N ASN A 91 4.90 -12.63 -11.41
CA ASN A 91 6.26 -12.96 -11.01
C ASN A 91 6.28 -14.02 -9.88
N VAL A 92 5.38 -13.89 -8.90
CA VAL A 92 5.18 -14.92 -7.86
C VAL A 92 4.89 -16.27 -8.51
N SER A 93 3.94 -16.30 -9.44
CA SER A 93 3.56 -17.52 -10.15
C SER A 93 4.70 -18.07 -11.01
N LYS A 94 5.49 -17.22 -11.67
CA LYS A 94 6.64 -17.64 -12.49
C LYS A 94 7.69 -18.39 -11.66
N TYR A 95 8.11 -17.85 -10.52
CA TYR A 95 9.14 -18.48 -9.70
C TYR A 95 8.66 -19.76 -9.00
N ILE A 96 7.37 -19.82 -8.65
CA ILE A 96 6.74 -21.01 -8.05
C ILE A 96 6.53 -22.12 -9.09
N ILE A 97 6.11 -21.78 -10.32
CA ILE A 97 5.84 -22.78 -11.37
C ILE A 97 7.13 -23.46 -11.85
N ASP A 98 8.26 -22.76 -11.79
CA ASP A 98 9.56 -23.34 -12.13
C ASP A 98 10.17 -24.19 -10.99
N ASP A 99 9.48 -24.36 -9.85
CA ASP A 99 9.93 -25.06 -8.62
C ASP A 99 11.28 -24.54 -8.08
N THR A 100 11.56 -23.27 -8.34
CA THR A 100 12.82 -22.62 -7.96
C THR A 100 12.69 -21.71 -6.74
N ALA A 101 11.46 -21.55 -6.22
CA ALA A 101 11.17 -20.64 -5.14
C ALA A 101 9.91 -21.02 -4.32
N SER A 102 9.92 -20.68 -3.04
CA SER A 102 8.80 -20.86 -2.10
C SER A 102 8.13 -19.52 -1.78
N PHE A 103 6.80 -19.46 -1.85
CA PHE A 103 6.05 -18.28 -1.38
C PHE A 103 6.06 -18.23 0.14
N LEU A 104 6.59 -17.14 0.72
CA LEU A 104 6.67 -16.95 2.16
C LEU A 104 5.52 -16.11 2.72
N GLY A 105 4.85 -15.31 1.89
CA GLY A 105 3.67 -14.55 2.28
C GLY A 105 3.67 -13.10 1.79
N VAL A 106 2.94 -12.26 2.50
CA VAL A 106 2.91 -10.80 2.27
C VAL A 106 3.79 -10.14 3.33
N ALA A 107 4.94 -9.59 2.91
CA ALA A 107 5.87 -8.91 3.80
C ALA A 107 5.31 -7.55 4.28
N ALA A 108 4.60 -6.85 3.39
CA ALA A 108 4.03 -5.54 3.63
C ALA A 108 2.97 -5.18 2.58
N LEU A 109 2.32 -4.03 2.77
CA LEU A 109 1.51 -3.34 1.78
C LEU A 109 2.22 -2.06 1.34
N ILE A 110 2.30 -1.83 0.03
CA ILE A 110 2.99 -0.68 -0.58
C ILE A 110 2.14 -0.07 -1.70
N PHE A 111 2.48 1.14 -2.15
CA PHE A 111 1.77 1.79 -3.26
C PHE A 111 2.39 1.37 -4.61
N PRO A 112 1.59 1.02 -5.62
CA PRO A 112 2.11 0.70 -6.95
C PRO A 112 2.57 1.95 -7.71
N PHE A 113 2.05 3.12 -7.35
CA PHE A 113 2.37 4.43 -7.94
C PHE A 113 2.76 5.45 -6.85
N SER A 114 3.28 6.59 -7.29
CA SER A 114 3.69 7.66 -6.37
C SER A 114 2.48 8.28 -5.68
N GLU A 115 2.50 8.26 -4.36
CA GLU A 115 1.51 8.90 -3.49
C GLU A 115 2.16 10.03 -2.65
N PRO A 116 1.37 10.91 -2.01
CA PRO A 116 1.90 11.93 -1.10
C PRO A 116 2.90 11.36 -0.09
N SER A 117 4.04 12.04 0.08
CA SER A 117 5.10 11.67 1.03
C SER A 117 5.76 10.30 0.82
N THR A 118 5.55 9.67 -0.35
CA THR A 118 6.22 8.42 -0.70
C THR A 118 7.46 8.64 -1.57
N VAL A 119 8.37 7.67 -1.49
CA VAL A 119 9.58 7.58 -2.31
C VAL A 119 9.61 6.21 -3.00
N PRO A 120 10.21 6.13 -4.20
CA PRO A 120 10.34 4.86 -4.90
C PRO A 120 11.20 3.86 -4.12
N LEU A 121 10.79 2.59 -4.12
CA LEU A 121 11.57 1.44 -3.69
C LEU A 121 12.20 0.80 -4.92
N PHE A 122 13.48 1.10 -5.16
CA PHE A 122 14.25 0.55 -6.27
C PHE A 122 14.61 -0.90 -5.98
N ALA A 123 14.50 -1.76 -6.99
CA ALA A 123 14.99 -3.12 -6.96
C ALA A 123 16.19 -3.27 -7.90
N LEU A 124 17.26 -3.82 -7.35
CA LEU A 124 18.54 -4.03 -8.02
C LEU A 124 18.88 -5.52 -8.00
N ARG A 125 19.47 -6.00 -9.09
CA ARG A 125 19.88 -7.40 -9.24
C ARG A 125 21.38 -7.49 -9.44
N GLY A 126 22.03 -8.30 -8.60
CA GLY A 126 23.44 -8.62 -8.72
C GLY A 126 23.69 -9.51 -9.93
N THR A 127 24.83 -9.30 -10.59
CA THR A 127 25.25 -10.10 -11.76
C THR A 127 26.04 -11.36 -11.39
N GLY A 128 26.30 -11.56 -10.09
CA GLY A 128 26.90 -12.78 -9.55
C GLY A 128 26.03 -14.03 -9.71
N THR A 129 26.65 -15.19 -9.50
CA THR A 129 25.96 -16.49 -9.44
C THR A 129 26.26 -17.14 -8.08
N PRO A 130 25.24 -17.38 -7.24
CA PRO A 130 23.85 -17.00 -7.45
C PRO A 130 23.62 -15.47 -7.41
N SER A 131 22.53 -14.99 -8.03
CA SER A 131 22.23 -13.55 -8.08
C SER A 131 21.56 -13.09 -6.79
N ALA A 132 22.04 -11.97 -6.22
CA ALA A 132 21.40 -11.30 -5.09
C ALA A 132 20.35 -10.27 -5.55
N TYR A 133 19.34 -10.02 -4.72
CA TYR A 133 18.35 -8.96 -4.91
C TYR A 133 18.43 -7.96 -3.77
N PHE A 134 18.48 -6.69 -4.13
CA PHE A 134 18.68 -5.59 -3.20
C PHE A 134 17.63 -4.50 -3.44
N TYR A 135 17.07 -3.94 -2.37
CA TYR A 135 16.00 -2.95 -2.44
C TYR A 135 16.36 -1.72 -1.60
N THR A 136 16.20 -0.54 -2.19
CA THR A 136 16.52 0.71 -1.50
C THR A 136 15.61 1.85 -1.92
N THR A 137 15.35 2.76 -0.99
CA THR A 137 14.71 4.06 -1.27
C THR A 137 15.74 5.17 -1.52
N ASN A 138 17.02 4.90 -1.25
CA ASN A 138 18.10 5.86 -1.42
C ASN A 138 18.62 5.83 -2.86
N ALA A 139 18.31 6.90 -3.61
CA ALA A 139 18.75 7.06 -4.99
C ALA A 139 20.28 7.06 -5.14
N THR A 140 21.02 7.62 -4.18
CA THR A 140 22.48 7.62 -4.18
C THR A 140 23.02 6.20 -3.98
N GLU A 141 22.50 5.45 -3.02
CA GLU A 141 22.89 4.05 -2.78
C GLU A 141 22.60 3.19 -4.01
N ARG A 142 21.44 3.40 -4.66
CA ARG A 142 21.11 2.75 -5.93
C ARG A 142 22.18 3.05 -6.99
N ASP A 143 22.52 4.32 -7.20
CA ASP A 143 23.46 4.72 -8.25
C ASP A 143 24.88 4.21 -7.98
N GLU A 144 25.30 4.15 -6.71
CA GLU A 144 26.57 3.55 -6.29
C GLU A 144 26.61 2.04 -6.55
N VAL A 145 25.52 1.32 -6.28
CA VAL A 145 25.42 -0.13 -6.54
C VAL A 145 25.38 -0.41 -8.05
N LEU A 146 24.70 0.43 -8.83
CA LEU A 146 24.72 0.34 -10.31
C LEU A 146 26.13 0.57 -10.87
N ALA A 147 26.88 1.52 -10.32
CA ALA A 147 28.27 1.76 -10.72
C ALA A 147 29.19 0.56 -10.43
N GLN A 148 28.81 -0.32 -9.50
CA GLN A 148 29.51 -1.58 -9.19
C GLN A 148 29.11 -2.74 -10.11
N GLY A 149 28.30 -2.50 -11.15
CA GLY A 149 27.94 -3.49 -12.16
C GLY A 149 26.70 -4.32 -11.85
N TRP A 150 25.91 -3.91 -10.84
CA TRP A 150 24.55 -4.42 -10.65
C TRP A 150 23.62 -3.87 -11.72
N GLN A 151 22.48 -4.53 -11.90
CA GLN A 151 21.48 -4.14 -12.88
C GLN A 151 20.28 -3.51 -12.18
N ASN A 152 19.77 -2.43 -12.77
CA ASN A 152 18.46 -1.90 -12.40
C ASN A 152 17.39 -2.88 -12.86
N TRP A 153 16.64 -3.45 -11.91
CA TRP A 153 15.63 -4.45 -12.24
C TRP A 153 14.26 -3.80 -12.44
N THR A 154 13.79 -3.04 -11.45
CA THR A 154 12.52 -2.32 -11.52
C THR A 154 12.42 -1.28 -10.40
N THR A 155 11.42 -0.40 -10.47
CA THR A 155 10.84 0.20 -9.26
C THR A 155 9.74 -0.74 -8.77
N THR A 156 9.88 -1.32 -7.57
CA THR A 156 8.93 -2.31 -7.04
C THR A 156 7.61 -1.67 -6.63
N GLY A 157 7.68 -0.42 -6.17
CA GLY A 157 6.56 0.40 -5.74
C GLY A 157 7.07 1.62 -4.98
N TYR A 158 6.21 2.22 -4.17
CA TYR A 158 6.47 3.43 -3.41
C TYR A 158 6.10 3.21 -1.95
N ILE A 159 6.96 3.71 -1.05
CA ILE A 159 6.83 3.57 0.40
C ILE A 159 7.11 4.91 1.08
N TYR A 160 6.67 5.11 2.32
CA TYR A 160 6.91 6.37 3.02
C TYR A 160 8.39 6.49 3.43
N SER A 161 8.95 7.70 3.33
CA SER A 161 10.33 7.99 3.77
C SER A 161 10.44 8.26 5.28
N SER A 162 9.31 8.47 5.96
CA SER A 162 9.22 8.74 7.40
C SER A 162 8.02 8.03 8.01
N GLN A 163 8.03 7.80 9.33
CA GLN A 163 6.94 7.13 10.01
C GLN A 163 5.69 8.02 10.14
N ILE A 164 4.82 7.97 9.14
CA ILE A 164 3.56 8.72 9.08
C ILE A 164 2.39 7.80 8.74
N CYS A 165 1.15 8.29 8.85
CA CYS A 165 -0.03 7.59 8.35
C CYS A 165 -0.26 6.16 8.92
N GLY A 166 0.25 5.90 10.13
CA GLY A 166 0.18 4.57 10.74
C GLY A 166 1.16 3.54 10.14
N SER A 167 2.11 3.98 9.33
CA SER A 167 3.16 3.11 8.79
C SER A 167 4.12 2.59 9.86
N VAL A 168 4.76 1.47 9.55
CA VAL A 168 5.73 0.79 10.41
C VAL A 168 7.07 0.69 9.67
N PRO A 169 8.20 0.60 10.40
CA PRO A 169 9.50 0.42 9.76
C PRO A 169 9.58 -0.91 8.98
N LEU A 170 10.15 -0.83 7.79
CA LEU A 170 10.64 -1.97 7.03
C LEU A 170 12.14 -2.12 7.31
N TYR A 171 12.50 -3.10 8.13
CA TYR A 171 13.88 -3.40 8.50
C TYR A 171 14.60 -4.08 7.34
N ARG A 172 15.81 -3.64 7.02
CA ARG A 172 16.72 -4.30 6.07
C ARG A 172 17.80 -5.07 6.83
N LEU A 173 17.98 -6.33 6.46
CA LEU A 173 19.07 -7.17 6.92
C LEU A 173 19.83 -7.74 5.74
N HIS A 174 21.12 -7.97 5.91
CA HIS A 174 22.01 -8.44 4.86
C HIS A 174 22.88 -9.61 5.36
N TYR A 175 22.93 -10.67 4.57
CA TYR A 175 23.85 -11.78 4.76
C TYR A 175 25.24 -11.47 4.21
N ILE A 176 26.03 -10.72 4.99
CA ILE A 176 27.35 -10.19 4.58
C ILE A 176 28.35 -11.30 4.22
N ALA A 177 28.27 -12.48 4.86
CA ALA A 177 29.26 -13.55 4.70
C ALA A 177 29.40 -14.05 3.26
N ALA A 178 28.30 -14.08 2.50
CA ALA A 178 28.30 -14.45 1.08
C ALA A 178 27.89 -13.30 0.16
N ASN A 179 27.39 -12.18 0.69
CA ASN A 179 26.86 -11.05 -0.07
C ASN A 179 25.76 -11.49 -1.07
N THR A 180 24.94 -12.47 -0.67
CA THR A 180 23.95 -13.13 -1.54
C THR A 180 22.51 -12.84 -1.19
N ASP A 181 22.19 -12.39 0.03
CA ASP A 181 20.80 -12.33 0.49
C ASP A 181 20.48 -11.10 1.35
N TYR A 182 19.26 -10.58 1.16
CA TYR A 182 18.72 -9.45 1.89
C TYR A 182 17.30 -9.73 2.35
N ILE A 183 17.04 -9.62 3.66
CA ILE A 183 15.71 -9.77 4.25
C ILE A 183 15.11 -8.38 4.51
N TYR A 184 13.85 -8.21 4.13
CA TYR A 184 13.03 -7.02 4.41
C TYR A 184 11.81 -7.43 5.23
N THR A 185 11.75 -7.00 6.48
CA THR A 185 10.69 -7.42 7.39
C THR A 185 10.18 -6.28 8.25
N THR A 186 8.90 -6.31 8.60
CA THR A 186 8.31 -5.42 9.61
C THR A 186 8.31 -6.05 11.01
N SER A 187 8.66 -7.34 11.12
CA SER A 187 8.68 -8.10 12.36
C SER A 187 10.01 -7.92 13.09
N THR A 188 9.97 -7.35 14.29
CA THR A 188 11.15 -7.27 15.16
C THR A 188 11.63 -8.66 15.58
N ALA A 189 10.71 -9.62 15.78
CA ALA A 189 11.06 -11.00 16.12
C ALA A 189 11.84 -11.69 14.99
N THR A 190 11.42 -11.51 13.74
CA THR A 190 12.12 -12.06 12.57
C THR A 190 13.48 -11.41 12.39
N ARG A 191 13.56 -10.07 12.55
CA ARG A 191 14.83 -9.35 12.54
C ARG A 191 15.79 -9.90 13.61
N ASP A 192 15.33 -10.04 14.84
CA ASP A 192 16.17 -10.45 15.97
C ASP A 192 16.62 -11.91 15.82
N ASP A 193 15.74 -12.80 15.33
CA ASP A 193 16.10 -14.19 15.02
C ASP A 193 17.13 -14.30 13.89
N ALA A 194 16.96 -13.54 12.81
CA ALA A 194 17.90 -13.52 11.69
C ALA A 194 19.31 -13.07 12.12
N ILE A 195 19.39 -12.10 13.04
CA ILE A 195 20.66 -11.64 13.62
C ILE A 195 21.28 -12.70 14.52
N LEU A 196 20.50 -13.22 15.48
CA LEU A 196 21.04 -14.09 16.54
C LEU A 196 21.34 -15.51 16.06
N ASN A 197 20.55 -16.02 15.12
CA ASN A 197 20.54 -17.44 14.77
C ASN A 197 20.92 -17.72 13.31
N GLN A 198 20.81 -16.73 12.41
CA GLN A 198 20.99 -16.95 10.97
C GLN A 198 22.19 -16.19 10.37
N GLY A 199 22.87 -15.35 11.17
CA GLY A 199 24.08 -14.65 10.76
C GLY A 199 23.86 -13.42 9.88
N PHE A 200 22.65 -12.88 9.84
CA PHE A 200 22.36 -11.62 9.15
C PHE A 200 22.83 -10.41 9.96
N THR A 201 23.22 -9.36 9.25
CA THR A 201 23.54 -8.05 9.85
C THR A 201 22.40 -7.08 9.61
N TYR A 202 21.97 -6.38 10.65
CA TYR A 202 20.97 -5.32 10.55
C TYR A 202 21.57 -4.04 9.94
N GLU A 203 20.99 -3.57 8.85
CA GLU A 203 21.48 -2.38 8.12
C GLU A 203 20.60 -1.13 8.35
N GLY A 204 19.51 -1.26 9.09
CA GLY A 204 18.62 -0.14 9.41
C GLY A 204 17.22 -0.27 8.82
N ILE A 205 16.55 0.87 8.71
CA ILE A 205 15.20 1.00 8.16
C ILE A 205 15.30 1.38 6.69
N ALA A 206 14.81 0.54 5.78
CA ALA A 206 14.77 0.84 4.34
C ALA A 206 13.68 1.85 3.95
N GLY A 207 12.65 1.97 4.79
CA GLY A 207 11.53 2.90 4.65
C GLY A 207 10.37 2.47 5.53
N TYR A 208 9.19 3.04 5.32
CA TYR A 208 8.01 2.78 6.13
C TYR A 208 6.84 2.32 5.27
N VAL A 209 6.23 1.22 5.68
CA VAL A 209 5.22 0.47 4.92
C VAL A 209 3.95 0.27 5.74
N MET A 210 2.87 -0.12 5.07
CA MET A 210 1.61 -0.44 5.72
C MET A 210 1.56 -1.95 6.02
N GLN A 211 0.87 -2.35 7.10
CA GLN A 211 0.70 -3.76 7.47
C GLN A 211 -0.73 -4.22 7.18
N LEU A 212 -0.93 -5.52 6.93
CA LEU A 212 -2.29 -6.08 6.76
C LEU A 212 -3.20 -5.81 7.98
N SER A 213 -2.63 -5.73 9.19
CA SER A 213 -3.37 -5.44 10.42
C SER A 213 -4.03 -4.05 10.43
N SER A 214 -3.53 -3.09 9.65
CA SER A 214 -4.14 -1.75 9.55
C SER A 214 -5.48 -1.75 8.80
N PHE A 215 -5.83 -2.84 8.11
CA PHE A 215 -7.11 -2.99 7.40
C PHE A 215 -8.18 -3.70 8.24
N LEU A 216 -7.77 -4.60 9.13
CA LEU A 216 -8.72 -5.37 9.96
C LEU A 216 -9.31 -4.56 11.12
N THR A 217 -8.70 -3.43 11.48
CA THR A 217 -9.22 -2.51 12.51
C THR A 217 -10.32 -1.58 11.99
N GLY A 218 -10.41 -1.37 10.67
CA GLY A 218 -11.44 -0.55 10.03
C GLY A 218 -12.64 -1.33 9.48
N ALA A 219 -12.53 -2.66 9.37
CA ALA A 219 -13.56 -3.54 8.81
C ALA A 219 -14.43 -4.23 9.88
N VAL A 220 -14.66 -3.57 11.03
CA VAL A 220 -15.73 -4.00 11.92
C VAL A 220 -17.03 -3.46 11.33
N CYS A 221 -17.66 -4.25 10.46
CA CYS A 221 -19.02 -3.99 10.02
C CYS A 221 -19.90 -3.88 11.27
N SER A 222 -20.36 -2.65 11.56
CA SER A 222 -21.36 -2.37 12.58
C SER A 222 -22.75 -2.61 12.02
#